data_AF-A0A5J5T1F6-F1
#
_entry.id   AF-A0A5J5T1F6-F1
#
_cell.length_a   1.000
_cell.length_b   1.000
_cell.length_c   1.000
_cell.angle_alpha   90.00
_cell.angle_beta   90.00
_cell.angle_gamma   90.00
#
_symmetry.space_group_name_H-M   'P 1'
#
loop_
_entity.id
_entity.type
_entity.pdbx_description
1 polymer ?
#
loop_
_entity_poly.entity_id
_entity_poly.type
_entity_poly.pdbx_seq_one_letter_code
_entity_poly.pdbx_strand_id
1 'polypeptide(L)'
;MAIRDTVKRAEQLVETSMKGNDASHDASHVWRVRDLALSLAREEGLSSNPDSMEIVELAALLHDVGDYKYLRDPSEEKLVENFLEEEGIA
;
A
#
# COMPACT_ATOMS: atom_id res chain seq x y z
N MET A 1 -17.50 -0.40 -3.93
CA MET A 1 -16.75 -1.63 -3.58
C MET A 1 -16.72 -1.75 -2.06
N ALA A 2 -16.60 -2.93 -1.46
CA ALA A 2 -16.42 -2.97 0.00
C ALA A 2 -14.96 -2.60 0.34
N ILE A 3 -14.78 -1.78 1.37
CA ILE A 3 -13.48 -1.27 1.85
C ILE A 3 -12.43 -2.38 2.02
N ARG A 4 -12.83 -3.51 2.61
CA ARG A 4 -11.96 -4.69 2.80
C ARG A 4 -11.49 -5.31 1.49
N ASP A 5 -12.18 -5.07 0.38
CA ASP A 5 -11.79 -5.60 -0.92
C ASP A 5 -10.66 -4.76 -1.54
N THR A 6 -10.63 -3.46 -1.30
CA THR A 6 -9.58 -2.54 -1.80
C THR A 6 -8.24 -2.82 -1.12
N VAL A 7 -8.24 -2.97 0.21
CA VAL A 7 -7.03 -3.36 0.96
C VAL A 7 -6.46 -4.68 0.44
N LYS A 8 -7.32 -5.68 0.16
CA LYS A 8 -6.86 -6.96 -0.40
C LYS A 8 -6.24 -6.84 -1.80
N ARG A 9 -6.78 -5.97 -2.64
CA ARG A 9 -6.19 -5.72 -3.96
C ARG A 9 -4.88 -4.95 -3.87
N ALA A 10 -4.76 -4.02 -2.92
CA ALA A 10 -3.49 -3.37 -2.61
C ALA A 10 -2.44 -4.38 -2.12
N GLU A 11 -2.80 -5.34 -1.25
CA GLU A 11 -1.92 -6.44 -0.84
C GLU A 11 -1.42 -7.26 -2.04
N GLN A 12 -2.30 -7.59 -2.99
CA GLN A 12 -1.94 -8.31 -4.21
C GLN A 12 -1.02 -7.49 -5.13
N LEU A 13 -1.24 -6.19 -5.23
CA LEU A 13 -0.37 -5.29 -5.99
C LEU A 13 1.04 -5.28 -5.40
N VAL A 14 1.16 -5.16 -4.07
CA VAL A 14 2.44 -5.23 -3.35
C VAL A 14 3.17 -6.54 -3.65
N GLU A 15 2.50 -7.69 -3.52
CA GLU A 15 3.12 -9.00 -3.77
C GLU A 15 3.63 -9.15 -5.21
N THR A 16 2.89 -8.61 -6.18
CA THR A 16 3.23 -8.73 -7.60
C THR A 16 4.31 -7.74 -8.02
N SER A 17 4.18 -6.46 -7.66
CA SER A 17 5.11 -5.39 -8.01
C SER A 17 6.47 -5.55 -7.33
N MET A 18 6.51 -6.02 -6.08
CA MET A 18 7.77 -6.14 -5.32
C MET A 18 8.43 -7.52 -5.47
N LYS A 19 7.93 -8.36 -6.36
CA LYS A 19 8.47 -9.70 -6.59
C LYS A 19 9.89 -9.62 -7.11
N GLY A 20 10.84 -10.14 -6.34
CA GLY A 20 12.26 -10.19 -6.69
C GLY A 20 13.06 -8.96 -6.25
N ASN A 21 12.45 -8.04 -5.50
CA ASN A 21 13.19 -6.99 -4.80
C ASN A 21 14.01 -7.59 -3.66
N ASP A 22 15.04 -6.87 -3.24
CA ASP A 22 15.83 -7.26 -2.07
C ASP A 22 15.08 -6.98 -0.76
N ALA A 23 15.59 -7.51 0.35
CA ALA A 23 14.94 -7.47 1.66
C ALA A 23 14.67 -6.05 2.21
N SER A 24 15.28 -5.01 1.64
CA SER A 24 14.98 -3.63 2.02
C SER A 24 13.71 -3.08 1.37
N HIS A 25 13.26 -3.66 0.24
CA HIS A 25 12.07 -3.22 -0.51
C HIS A 25 11.26 -4.43 -1.04
N ASP A 26 11.17 -5.51 -0.27
CA ASP A 26 10.30 -6.65 -0.58
C ASP A 26 8.92 -6.51 0.10
N ALA A 27 7.97 -7.40 -0.23
CA ALA A 27 6.65 -7.38 0.41
C ALA A 27 6.76 -7.50 1.95
N SER A 28 7.74 -8.25 2.46
CA SER A 28 7.99 -8.39 3.90
C SER A 28 8.30 -7.05 4.57
N HIS A 29 9.01 -6.15 3.89
CA HIS A 29 9.23 -4.77 4.35
C HIS A 29 7.90 -4.05 4.53
N VAL A 30 7.06 -4.04 3.49
CA VAL A 30 5.76 -3.36 3.50
C VAL A 30 4.84 -3.89 4.60
N TRP A 31 4.80 -5.21 4.84
CA TRP A 31 3.99 -5.78 5.92
C TRP A 31 4.40 -5.26 7.29
N ARG A 32 5.71 -5.15 7.57
CA ARG A 32 6.20 -4.58 8.83
C ARG A 32 5.82 -3.10 8.97
N VAL A 33 5.89 -2.33 7.88
CA VAL A 33 5.52 -0.91 7.87
C VAL A 33 4.01 -0.76 8.11
N ARG A 34 3.17 -1.54 7.42
CA ARG A 34 1.71 -1.55 7.64
C ARG A 34 1.35 -1.85 9.09
N ASP A 35 1.90 -2.92 9.66
CA ASP A 35 1.59 -3.32 11.04
C ASP A 35 1.98 -2.23 12.04
N LEU A 36 3.16 -1.63 11.85
CA LEU A 36 3.62 -0.51 12.67
C LEU A 36 2.74 0.73 12.51
N ALA A 37 2.40 1.11 11.27
CA ALA A 37 1.55 2.27 10.98
C ALA A 37 0.16 2.11 11.58
N LEU A 38 -0.44 0.93 11.50
CA LEU A 38 -1.73 0.62 12.12
C LEU A 38 -1.67 0.64 13.64
N SER A 39 -0.56 0.18 14.26
CA SER A 39 -0.37 0.30 15.71
C SER A 39 -0.33 1.75 16.15
N LEU A 40 0.50 2.56 15.49
CA LEU A 40 0.64 3.99 15.78
C LEU A 40 -0.69 4.72 15.57
N ALA A 41 -1.41 4.44 14.48
CA ALA A 41 -2.70 5.10 14.23
C ALA A 41 -3.73 4.83 15.33
N ARG A 42 -3.72 3.62 15.92
CA ARG A 42 -4.57 3.29 17.07
C ARG A 42 -4.16 4.06 18.32
N GLU A 43 -2.86 4.14 18.60
CA GLU A 43 -2.31 4.88 19.74
C GLU A 43 -2.60 6.39 19.65
N GLU A 44 -2.59 6.94 18.44
CA GLU A 44 -2.93 8.33 18.14
C GLU A 44 -4.45 8.61 18.08
N GLY A 45 -5.29 7.61 18.38
CA GLY A 45 -6.74 7.79 18.50
C GLY A 45 -7.53 7.79 17.18
N LEU A 46 -6.91 7.41 16.06
CA LEU A 46 -7.58 7.35 14.75
C LEU A 46 -8.61 6.21 14.65
N SER A 47 -8.66 5.30 15.63
CA SER A 47 -9.63 4.19 15.67
C SER A 47 -11.10 4.63 15.67
N SER A 48 -11.38 5.89 16.03
CA SER A 48 -12.73 6.47 16.00
C SER A 48 -13.18 6.88 14.58
N ASN A 49 -12.25 6.97 13.62
CA ASN A 49 -12.51 7.31 12.23
C ASN A 49 -12.04 6.16 11.29
N PRO A 50 -12.96 5.29 10.83
CA PRO A 50 -12.63 4.19 9.93
C PRO A 50 -11.91 4.64 8.65
N ASP A 51 -12.29 5.77 8.08
CA ASP A 51 -11.70 6.30 6.84
C ASP A 51 -10.24 6.69 7.07
N SER A 52 -9.91 7.25 8.24
CA SER A 52 -8.52 7.57 8.58
C SER A 52 -7.67 6.31 8.75
N MET A 53 -8.21 5.25 9.36
CA MET A 53 -7.52 3.97 9.48
C MET A 53 -7.27 3.34 8.12
N GLU A 54 -8.23 3.43 7.19
CA GLU A 54 -8.11 2.95 5.83
C GLU A 54 -7.05 3.70 5.02
N ILE A 55 -7.04 5.04 5.09
CA ILE A 55 -6.02 5.86 4.43
C ILE A 55 -4.63 5.47 4.93
N VAL A 56 -4.45 5.29 6.24
CA VAL A 56 -3.15 4.85 6.80
C VAL A 56 -2.76 3.48 6.28
N GLU A 57 -3.70 2.52 6.24
CA GLU A 57 -3.44 1.17 5.77
C GLU A 57 -3.04 1.15 4.28
N LEU A 58 -3.81 1.83 3.42
CA LEU A 58 -3.54 1.90 1.98
C LEU A 58 -2.25 2.66 1.69
N ALA A 59 -2.00 3.79 2.36
CA ALA A 59 -0.75 4.53 2.20
C ALA A 59 0.46 3.68 2.61
N ALA A 60 0.38 2.95 3.73
CA ALA A 60 1.46 2.08 4.16
C ALA A 60 1.71 0.92 3.18
N LEU A 61 0.65 0.35 2.60
CA LEU A 61 0.77 -0.70 1.59
C LEU A 61 1.44 -0.20 0.31
N LEU A 62 1.08 0.99 -0.16
CA LEU A 62 1.44 1.47 -1.49
C LEU A 62 2.71 2.36 -1.52
N HIS A 63 3.25 2.76 -0.37
CA HIS A 63 4.30 3.79 -0.29
C HIS A 63 5.58 3.51 -1.12
N ASP A 64 5.94 2.24 -1.27
CA ASP A 64 7.15 1.79 -1.98
C ASP A 64 6.84 1.15 -3.34
N VAL A 65 5.56 1.08 -3.73
CA VAL A 65 5.17 0.59 -5.06
C VAL A 65 5.52 1.65 -6.11
N GLY A 66 6.26 1.25 -7.14
CA GLY A 66 6.72 2.16 -8.19
C GLY A 66 7.98 2.96 -7.84
N ASP A 67 8.76 2.57 -6.81
CA ASP A 67 10.06 3.19 -6.54
C ASP A 67 10.99 3.10 -7.77
N TYR A 68 11.48 4.27 -8.20
CA TYR A 68 12.29 4.44 -9.42
C TYR A 68 13.53 3.54 -9.50
N LYS A 69 14.08 3.08 -8.37
CA LYS A 69 15.24 2.18 -8.31
C LYS A 69 14.90 0.75 -8.70
N TYR A 70 13.62 0.38 -8.56
CA TYR A 70 13.11 -0.98 -8.79
C TYR A 70 12.24 -1.07 -10.05
N LEU A 71 11.99 0.04 -10.73
CA LEU A 71 11.27 0.07 -12.01
C LEU A 71 11.98 -0.80 -13.05
N ARG A 72 11.20 -1.68 -13.67
CA ARG A 72 11.61 -2.50 -14.80
C ARG A 72 11.08 -1.93 -16.11
N ASP A 73 9.95 -1.22 -16.03
CA ASP A 73 9.29 -0.53 -17.13
C ASP A 73 8.87 0.88 -16.68
N PRO A 74 9.12 1.95 -17.45
CA PRO A 74 8.68 3.31 -17.10
C PRO A 74 7.17 3.46 -16.87
N SER A 75 6.34 2.57 -17.44
CA SER A 75 4.90 2.54 -17.17
C SER A 75 4.56 2.18 -15.73
N GLU A 76 5.49 1.58 -14.98
CA GLU A 76 5.31 1.21 -13.58
C GLU A 76 5.28 2.43 -12.63
N GLU A 77 5.75 3.60 -13.07
CA GLU A 77 5.71 4.85 -12.27
C GLU A 77 4.28 5.25 -11.88
N LYS A 78 3.29 4.87 -12.68
CA LYS A 78 1.88 5.21 -12.48
C LYS A 78 1.04 4.08 -11.88
N LEU A 79 1.67 3.00 -11.41
CA LEU A 79 0.94 1.85 -10.87
C LEU A 79 -0.03 2.24 -9.75
N VAL A 80 0.42 3.09 -8.83
CA VAL A 80 -0.40 3.55 -7.71
C VAL A 80 -1.53 4.46 -8.19
N GLU A 81 -1.26 5.42 -9.09
CA GLU A 81 -2.29 6.30 -9.66
C GLU A 81 -3.39 5.48 -10.36
N ASN A 82 -2.99 4.58 -11.26
CA ASN A 82 -3.92 3.73 -12.00
C ASN A 82 -4.73 2.82 -11.06
N PHE A 83 -4.08 2.24 -10.04
CA PHE A 83 -4.76 1.44 -9.03
C PHE A 83 -5.84 2.24 -8.30
N LEU A 84 -5.53 3.44 -7.82
CA LEU A 84 -6.51 4.27 -7.09
C LEU A 84 -7.68 4.70 -7.99
N GLU A 85 -7.43 4.97 -9.26
CA GLU A 85 -8.48 5.26 -10.26
C GLU A 85 -9.38 4.04 -10.51
N GLU A 86 -8.80 2.84 -10.69
CA GLU A 86 -9.54 1.58 -10.88
C GLU A 86 -10.40 1.22 -9.66
N GLU A 87 -9.90 1.51 -8.46
CA GLU A 87 -10.61 1.32 -7.20
C GLU A 87 -11.70 2.38 -6.97
N GLY A 88 -11.70 3.48 -7.73
CA GLY A 88 -12.64 4.58 -7.62
C GLY A 88 -12.44 5.46 -6.38
N ILE A 89 -11.19 5.59 -5.92
CA ILE A 89 -10.81 6.33 -4.69
C ILE A 89 -9.72 7.39 -4.95
N ALA A 90 -9.37 7.65 -6.21
CA ALA A 90 -8.51 8.75 -6.64
C ALA A 90 -9.20 10.12 -6.54
#